data_AF-A0A834FYW9-F1
#
_entry.id   AF-A0A834FYW9-F1
#
_cell.length_a   1.000
_cell.length_b   1.000
_cell.length_c   1.000
_cell.angle_alpha   90.00
_cell.angle_beta   90.00
_cell.angle_gamma   90.00
#
_symmetry.space_group_name_H-M   'P 1'
#
loop_
_entity.id
_entity.type
_entity.pdbx_description
1 polymer ?
#
loop_
_entity_poly.entity_id
_entity_poly.type
_entity_poly.pdbx_seq_one_letter_code
_entity_poly.pdbx_strand_id
1 'polypeptide(L)'
;MGLWVRCSLAVLLLNIIAIELANVHKCSGECDLFQGSWVRDPSYPLYNSTTCPFIEKEFDCQKNGRPDRDYLQYRWQPTGCNLERYSFRHSIPLFIHRDIKILDMLALQYARPNLKYTLMRSGMISTFTIKGYGVTVMLDRNMYLVDIIKESKGRILKLDSIEDGKNWRGMDMLIFNTWHWWGYRGAHQPWDYIQVGDQVMKDMDRTAAFEKALATWGTWVDINIDPSKTSVFFQGISPNHYR
;
A
#
# COMPACT_ATOMS: atom_id res chain seq x y z
N MET A 1 -5.36 47.54 -33.71
CA MET A 1 -6.26 47.23 -32.56
C MET A 1 -7.02 45.97 -32.92
N GLY A 2 -6.92 44.79 -32.30
CA GLY A 2 -6.16 44.29 -31.17
C GLY A 2 -6.65 42.84 -30.98
N LEU A 3 -5.94 41.86 -31.54
CA LEU A 3 -6.21 40.42 -31.37
C LEU A 3 -5.30 39.78 -30.29
N TRP A 4 -4.69 40.61 -29.43
CA TRP A 4 -3.66 40.21 -28.46
C TRP A 4 -4.14 40.21 -26.99
N VAL A 5 -5.45 40.15 -26.73
CA VAL A 5 -5.98 40.20 -25.33
C VAL A 5 -6.77 38.95 -24.93
N ARG A 6 -6.88 37.92 -25.79
CA ARG A 6 -7.61 36.68 -25.43
C ARG A 6 -6.74 35.46 -25.09
N CYS A 7 -5.42 35.54 -25.24
CA CYS A 7 -4.51 34.46 -24.82
C CYS A 7 -3.96 34.64 -23.38
N SER A 8 -4.09 35.83 -22.80
CA SER A 8 -3.47 36.13 -21.49
C SER A 8 -4.32 35.70 -20.29
N LEU A 9 -5.63 35.48 -20.46
CA LEU A 9 -6.50 35.02 -19.35
C LEU A 9 -6.46 33.50 -19.15
N ALA A 10 -6.28 32.70 -20.21
CA ALA A 10 -6.14 31.24 -20.09
C ALA A 10 -4.79 30.84 -19.47
N VAL A 11 -3.71 31.58 -19.78
CA VAL A 11 -2.39 31.38 -19.16
C VAL A 11 -2.40 31.86 -17.70
N LEU A 12 -3.13 32.93 -17.36
CA LEU A 12 -3.32 33.32 -15.96
C LEU A 12 -4.18 32.30 -15.18
N LEU A 13 -5.24 31.74 -15.76
CA LEU A 13 -6.05 30.70 -15.13
C LEU A 13 -5.29 29.37 -14.96
N LEU A 14 -4.46 28.97 -15.93
CA LEU A 14 -3.59 27.79 -15.80
C LEU A 14 -2.52 28.00 -14.73
N ASN A 15 -1.97 29.21 -14.60
CA ASN A 15 -1.03 29.53 -13.53
C ASN A 15 -1.74 29.66 -12.16
N ILE A 16 -2.98 30.14 -12.09
CA ILE A 16 -3.75 30.19 -10.84
C ILE A 16 -4.15 28.79 -10.38
N ILE A 17 -4.55 27.89 -11.29
CA ILE A 17 -4.81 26.47 -10.96
C ILE A 17 -3.52 25.76 -10.56
N ALA A 18 -2.39 26.04 -11.22
CA ALA A 18 -1.08 25.52 -10.81
C ALA A 18 -0.63 26.07 -9.46
N ILE A 19 -0.96 27.33 -9.13
CA ILE A 19 -0.66 27.95 -7.82
C ILE A 19 -1.61 27.43 -6.73
N GLU A 20 -2.87 27.11 -7.02
CA GLU A 20 -3.77 26.45 -6.06
C GLU A 20 -3.39 24.98 -5.84
N LEU A 21 -2.98 24.25 -6.88
CA LEU A 21 -2.44 22.88 -6.73
C LEU A 21 -1.06 22.88 -6.05
N ALA A 22 -0.22 23.90 -6.28
CA ALA A 22 1.06 24.07 -5.58
C ALA A 22 0.87 24.57 -4.13
N ASN A 23 -0.23 25.26 -3.81
CA ASN A 23 -0.55 25.69 -2.44
C ASN A 23 -1.21 24.60 -1.58
N VAL A 24 -1.66 23.48 -2.16
CA VAL A 24 -1.90 22.24 -1.38
C VAL A 24 -0.56 21.65 -0.89
N HIS A 25 0.56 22.02 -1.51
CA HIS A 25 1.92 21.63 -1.12
C HIS A 25 2.74 22.74 -0.46
N LYS A 26 2.09 23.61 0.31
CA LYS A 26 2.79 24.51 1.23
C LYS A 26 2.26 24.38 2.65
N CYS A 27 2.42 23.18 3.22
CA CYS A 27 2.66 23.09 4.67
C CYS A 27 3.94 23.89 4.96
N SER A 28 3.76 25.11 5.43
CA SER A 28 4.84 25.92 5.99
C SER A 28 5.38 25.19 7.23
N GLY A 29 6.53 24.53 7.07
CA GLY A 29 7.10 23.58 8.03
C GLY A 29 6.75 22.14 7.63
N GLU A 30 7.75 21.30 7.36
CA GLU A 30 7.55 19.86 7.09
C GLU A 30 6.73 19.25 8.23
N CYS A 31 5.44 18.99 7.98
CA CYS A 31 4.65 18.21 8.92
C CYS A 31 5.08 16.75 8.78
N ASP A 32 5.88 16.28 9.73
CA ASP A 32 6.19 14.86 9.84
C ASP A 32 4.90 14.10 10.22
N LEU A 33 4.33 13.40 9.22
CA LEU A 33 3.10 12.63 9.37
C LEU A 33 3.26 11.42 10.29
N PHE A 34 4.49 11.02 10.61
CA PHE A 34 4.81 9.86 11.45
C PHE A 34 5.11 10.24 12.91
N GLN A 35 5.17 11.54 13.22
CA GLN A 35 5.31 12.06 14.59
C GLN A 35 4.01 12.63 15.11
N GLY A 36 3.46 12.00 16.14
CA GLY A 36 2.15 12.35 16.64
C GLY A 36 1.70 11.46 17.79
N SER A 37 0.40 11.47 18.04
CA SER A 37 -0.22 10.61 19.05
C SER A 37 -1.58 10.10 18.59
N TRP A 38 -2.00 9.00 19.21
CA TRP A 38 -3.36 8.50 19.06
C TRP A 38 -4.30 9.34 19.94
N VAL A 39 -5.30 9.94 19.31
CA VAL A 39 -6.33 10.74 20.00
C VAL A 39 -7.69 10.09 19.81
N ARG A 40 -8.52 10.15 20.85
CA ARG A 40 -9.89 9.63 20.79
C ARG A 40 -10.75 10.57 19.93
N ASP A 41 -11.50 9.99 19.00
CA ASP A 41 -12.40 10.70 18.10
C ASP A 41 -13.77 10.00 18.06
N PRO A 42 -14.84 10.62 18.62
CA PRO A 42 -16.18 10.04 18.62
C PRO A 42 -16.79 9.79 17.23
N SER A 43 -16.22 10.40 16.18
CA SER A 43 -16.69 10.24 14.81
C SER A 43 -16.11 9.00 14.11
N TYR A 44 -15.27 8.23 14.80
CA TYR A 44 -14.77 6.92 14.36
C TYR A 44 -15.63 5.78 14.95
N PRO A 45 -15.65 4.58 14.32
CA PRO A 45 -14.91 4.19 13.12
C PRO A 45 -15.45 4.81 11.83
N LEU A 46 -14.62 4.89 10.80
CA LEU A 46 -15.01 5.44 9.50
C LEU A 46 -16.05 4.58 8.75
N TYR A 47 -16.16 3.30 9.09
CA TYR A 47 -17.13 2.37 8.52
C TYR A 47 -17.50 1.30 9.55
N ASN A 48 -18.63 0.61 9.32
CA ASN A 48 -19.04 -0.53 10.15
C ASN A 48 -18.52 -1.85 9.57
N SER A 49 -17.50 -2.44 10.21
CA SER A 49 -16.87 -3.69 9.76
C SER A 49 -17.85 -4.86 9.64
N THR A 50 -18.83 -4.95 10.53
CA THR A 50 -19.80 -6.07 10.52
C THR A 50 -20.64 -6.12 9.25
N THR A 51 -20.84 -4.98 8.58
CA THR A 51 -21.61 -4.88 7.34
C THR A 51 -20.78 -5.08 6.08
N CYS A 52 -19.45 -5.06 6.16
CA CYS A 52 -18.59 -5.20 4.99
C CYS A 52 -18.46 -6.67 4.57
N PRO A 53 -18.82 -7.04 3.33
CA PRO A 53 -18.71 -8.41 2.83
C PRO A 53 -17.27 -8.79 2.44
N PHE A 54 -16.37 -7.81 2.34
CA PHE A 54 -15.00 -8.05 1.89
C PHE A 54 -14.07 -8.42 3.03
N ILE A 55 -14.42 -8.10 4.28
CA ILE A 55 -13.56 -8.39 5.42
C ILE A 55 -13.47 -9.91 5.61
N GLU A 56 -12.27 -10.46 5.39
CA GLU A 56 -11.99 -11.88 5.63
C GLU A 56 -12.19 -12.17 7.13
N LYS A 57 -12.63 -13.40 7.44
CA LYS A 57 -13.07 -13.79 8.80
C LYS A 57 -11.99 -13.51 9.85
N GLU A 58 -10.74 -13.71 9.50
CA GLU A 58 -9.56 -13.52 10.36
C GLU A 58 -9.41 -12.07 10.84
N PHE A 59 -10.00 -11.10 10.12
CA PHE A 59 -9.91 -9.67 10.43
C PHE A 59 -11.20 -9.07 11.03
N ASP A 60 -12.32 -9.78 11.04
CA ASP A 60 -13.58 -9.28 11.60
C ASP A 60 -13.70 -9.55 13.12
N CYS A 61 -12.96 -8.78 13.93
CA CYS A 61 -12.93 -8.97 15.38
C CYS A 61 -14.32 -8.92 16.03
N GLN A 62 -15.21 -8.06 15.54
CA GLN A 62 -16.55 -7.90 16.10
C GLN A 62 -17.42 -9.12 15.79
N LYS A 63 -17.41 -9.64 14.55
CA LYS A 63 -18.11 -10.91 14.25
C LYS A 63 -17.47 -12.11 14.96
N ASN A 64 -16.18 -12.05 15.26
CA ASN A 64 -15.48 -13.08 16.03
C ASN A 64 -15.69 -12.97 17.55
N GLY A 65 -16.57 -12.08 18.02
CA GLY A 65 -17.01 -12.05 19.42
C GLY A 65 -16.20 -11.14 20.34
N ARG A 66 -15.33 -10.26 19.81
CA ARG A 66 -14.66 -9.25 20.63
C ARG A 66 -15.69 -8.27 21.21
N PRO A 67 -15.81 -8.13 22.54
CA PRO A 67 -16.89 -7.35 23.16
C PRO A 67 -16.62 -5.85 23.21
N ASP A 68 -15.36 -5.43 23.32
CA ASP A 68 -14.98 -4.03 23.41
C ASP A 68 -14.95 -3.33 22.05
N ARG A 69 -15.20 -2.01 22.04
CA ARG A 69 -15.22 -1.16 20.83
C ARG A 69 -14.35 0.09 20.93
N ASP A 70 -13.71 0.35 22.07
CA ASP A 70 -12.92 1.56 22.26
C ASP A 70 -11.73 1.65 21.30
N TYR A 71 -11.15 0.50 20.90
CA TYR A 71 -10.06 0.45 19.93
C TYR A 71 -10.44 1.04 18.55
N LEU A 72 -11.73 1.10 18.22
CA LEU A 72 -12.23 1.67 16.97
C LEU A 72 -12.32 3.19 17.00
N GLN A 73 -12.22 3.83 18.16
CA GLN A 73 -12.48 5.27 18.36
C GLN A 73 -11.21 6.12 18.38
N TYR A 74 -10.10 5.61 17.85
CA TYR A 74 -8.83 6.32 17.82
C TYR A 74 -8.45 6.73 16.41
N ARG A 75 -7.95 7.97 16.27
CA ARG A 75 -7.29 8.46 15.06
C ARG A 75 -5.87 8.92 15.36
N TRP A 76 -5.02 8.85 14.35
CA TRP A 76 -3.68 9.41 14.43
C TRP A 76 -3.74 10.95 14.26
N GLN A 77 -3.02 11.69 15.09
CA GLN A 77 -2.89 13.14 15.02
C GLN A 77 -1.39 13.50 14.95
N PRO A 78 -0.88 13.91 13.78
CA PRO A 78 0.45 14.49 13.68
C PRO A 78 0.59 15.74 14.55
N THR A 79 1.78 15.96 15.08
CA THR A 79 2.05 17.09 16.01
C THR A 79 2.08 18.43 15.27
N GLY A 80 2.53 18.44 14.01
CA GLY A 80 2.75 19.66 13.24
C GLY A 80 1.62 20.05 12.27
N CYS A 81 0.59 19.21 12.10
CA CYS A 81 -0.53 19.50 11.20
C CYS A 81 -1.75 18.65 11.51
N ASN A 82 -2.89 19.05 10.93
CA ASN A 82 -4.11 18.26 10.96
C ASN A 82 -4.21 17.44 9.68
N LEU A 83 -4.50 16.15 9.83
CA LEU A 83 -4.89 15.32 8.70
C LEU A 83 -6.28 15.73 8.25
N GLU A 84 -6.43 16.05 6.95
CA GLU A 84 -7.75 16.23 6.37
C GLU A 84 -8.54 14.93 6.50
N ARG A 85 -9.81 15.07 6.88
CA ARG A 85 -10.70 13.93 6.92
C ARG A 85 -10.91 13.45 5.50
N TYR A 86 -10.62 12.17 5.25
CA TYR A 86 -10.81 11.58 3.94
C TYR A 86 -12.24 11.79 3.44
N SER A 87 -12.36 12.61 2.39
CA SER A 87 -13.62 12.92 1.70
C SER A 87 -13.52 12.40 0.28
N PHE A 88 -14.42 11.48 -0.07
CA PHE A 88 -14.46 10.73 -1.33
C PHE A 88 -14.67 11.56 -2.60
N ARG A 89 -14.60 12.90 -2.53
CA ARG A 89 -15.00 13.75 -3.66
C ARG A 89 -13.95 13.84 -4.78
N HIS A 90 -12.66 13.62 -4.53
CA HIS A 90 -11.66 13.97 -5.55
C HIS A 90 -10.45 13.06 -5.80
N SER A 91 -10.16 11.98 -5.06
CA SER A 91 -9.04 11.10 -5.44
C SER A 91 -9.13 9.73 -4.76
N ILE A 92 -8.93 8.65 -5.52
CA ILE A 92 -8.79 7.29 -4.97
C ILE A 92 -7.38 6.81 -5.32
N PRO A 93 -6.51 6.55 -4.33
CA PRO A 93 -5.21 5.95 -4.58
C PRO A 93 -5.33 4.42 -4.81
N LEU A 94 -4.43 3.90 -5.66
CA LEU A 94 -4.28 2.48 -6.04
C LEU A 94 -3.14 1.86 -5.22
N PHE A 95 -3.35 0.70 -4.59
CA PHE A 95 -2.41 0.12 -3.62
C PHE A 95 -2.00 -1.30 -4.00
N ILE A 96 -0.72 -1.62 -3.82
CA ILE A 96 -0.15 -2.98 -3.89
C ILE A 96 0.26 -3.41 -2.46
N HIS A 97 0.34 -4.73 -2.25
CA HIS A 97 0.79 -5.47 -1.07
C HIS A 97 0.05 -5.28 0.27
N ARG A 98 0.15 -6.33 1.10
CA ARG A 98 -0.78 -6.70 2.16
C ARG A 98 -0.70 -5.75 3.35
N ASP A 99 -1.80 -5.03 3.61
CA ASP A 99 -2.24 -4.77 4.98
C ASP A 99 -3.76 -4.60 5.07
N ILE A 100 -4.28 -4.83 6.28
CA ILE A 100 -5.68 -4.67 6.71
C ILE A 100 -6.31 -3.37 6.18
N LYS A 101 -5.48 -2.35 5.87
CA LYS A 101 -5.85 -1.08 5.24
C LYS A 101 -6.53 -1.19 3.87
N ILE A 102 -6.15 -2.15 3.01
CA ILE A 102 -6.83 -2.34 1.70
C ILE A 102 -8.27 -2.82 1.95
N LEU A 103 -8.43 -3.75 2.88
CA LEU A 103 -9.73 -4.27 3.31
C LEU A 103 -10.58 -3.16 3.94
N ASP A 104 -9.97 -2.33 4.78
CA ASP A 104 -10.59 -1.17 5.43
C ASP A 104 -11.05 -0.12 4.40
N MET A 105 -10.26 0.15 3.35
CA MET A 105 -10.63 1.11 2.31
C MET A 105 -11.71 0.56 1.37
N LEU A 106 -11.62 -0.72 0.98
CA LEU A 106 -12.67 -1.41 0.25
C LEU A 106 -13.98 -1.47 1.06
N ALA A 107 -13.86 -1.65 2.38
CA ALA A 107 -15.00 -1.57 3.31
C ALA A 107 -15.59 -0.17 3.40
N LEU A 108 -14.74 0.86 3.44
CA LEU A 108 -15.15 2.25 3.41
C LEU A 108 -15.88 2.59 2.10
N GLN A 109 -15.48 1.96 0.98
CA GLN A 109 -16.11 2.12 -0.32
C GLN A 109 -17.43 1.33 -0.45
N TYR A 110 -17.56 0.18 0.23
CA TYR A 110 -18.80 -0.58 0.36
C TYR A 110 -19.89 0.14 1.16
N ALA A 111 -19.52 1.05 2.08
CA ALA A 111 -20.48 1.84 2.86
C ALA A 111 -21.42 2.72 1.99
N ARG A 112 -21.23 2.73 0.66
CA ARG A 112 -22.17 3.27 -0.33
C ARG A 112 -23.07 2.16 -0.90
N PRO A 113 -24.37 2.12 -0.58
CA PRO A 113 -25.30 1.27 -1.32
C PRO A 113 -25.30 1.70 -2.80
N ASN A 114 -25.23 0.73 -3.73
CA ASN A 114 -25.29 0.86 -5.20
C ASN A 114 -23.95 0.88 -5.99
N LEU A 115 -22.80 0.69 -5.36
CA LEU A 115 -21.54 0.63 -6.11
C LEU A 115 -21.36 -0.73 -6.82
N LYS A 116 -21.31 -0.73 -8.17
CA LYS A 116 -21.03 -1.94 -8.95
C LYS A 116 -19.54 -2.23 -8.98
N TYR A 117 -19.15 -3.44 -8.59
CA TYR A 117 -17.76 -3.90 -8.57
C TYR A 117 -17.58 -5.29 -9.19
N THR A 118 -16.33 -5.63 -9.50
CA THR A 118 -15.91 -7.00 -9.84
C THR A 118 -14.71 -7.39 -8.99
N LEU A 119 -14.73 -8.61 -8.47
CA LEU A 119 -13.63 -9.20 -7.72
C LEU A 119 -13.12 -10.43 -8.47
N MET A 120 -11.84 -10.44 -8.80
CA MET A 120 -11.16 -11.57 -9.44
C MET A 120 -10.00 -12.01 -8.54
N ARG A 121 -9.82 -13.31 -8.38
CA ARG A 121 -8.68 -13.89 -7.64
C ARG A 121 -8.00 -14.90 -8.55
N SER A 122 -6.71 -14.70 -8.79
CA SER A 122 -5.87 -15.57 -9.62
C SER A 122 -4.56 -15.81 -8.89
N GLY A 123 -4.41 -17.00 -8.30
CA GLY A 123 -3.25 -17.34 -7.48
C GLY A 123 -3.04 -16.35 -6.34
N MET A 124 -1.87 -15.69 -6.33
CA MET A 124 -1.48 -14.72 -5.31
C MET A 124 -2.09 -13.32 -5.52
N ILE A 125 -2.69 -13.07 -6.69
CA ILE A 125 -3.21 -11.76 -7.08
C ILE A 125 -4.73 -11.72 -6.87
N SER A 126 -5.20 -10.70 -6.15
CA SER A 126 -6.61 -10.32 -6.08
C SER A 126 -6.80 -8.97 -6.75
N THR A 127 -7.74 -8.87 -7.70
CA THR A 127 -8.09 -7.62 -8.38
C THR A 127 -9.53 -7.22 -8.06
N PHE A 128 -9.72 -5.99 -7.59
CA PHE A 128 -11.02 -5.40 -7.30
C PHE A 128 -11.23 -4.18 -8.20
N THR A 129 -12.27 -4.17 -9.02
CA THR A 129 -12.55 -3.05 -9.94
C THR A 129 -13.89 -2.42 -9.60
N ILE A 130 -13.88 -1.09 -9.45
CA ILE A 130 -15.06 -0.27 -9.22
C ILE A 130 -15.47 0.37 -10.54
N LYS A 131 -16.49 -0.21 -11.18
CA LYS A 131 -16.88 0.14 -12.55
C LYS A 131 -17.29 1.61 -12.72
N GLY A 132 -17.95 2.18 -11.71
CA GLY A 132 -18.44 3.56 -11.78
C GLY A 132 -17.35 4.64 -11.73
N TYR A 133 -16.15 4.31 -11.26
CA TYR A 133 -15.04 5.26 -11.12
C TYR A 133 -13.84 4.93 -12.02
N GLY A 134 -13.87 3.80 -12.75
CA GLY A 134 -12.71 3.34 -13.52
C GLY A 134 -11.50 3.00 -12.64
N VAL A 135 -11.72 2.71 -11.36
CA VAL A 135 -10.65 2.41 -10.41
C VAL A 135 -10.51 0.90 -10.25
N THR A 136 -9.28 0.42 -10.33
CA THR A 136 -8.92 -0.97 -10.04
C THR A 136 -7.91 -0.99 -8.92
N VAL A 137 -8.08 -1.89 -7.95
CA VAL A 137 -7.17 -2.16 -6.84
C VAL A 137 -6.65 -3.57 -6.98
N MET A 138 -5.32 -3.73 -6.93
CA MET A 138 -4.67 -5.03 -7.11
C MET A 138 -3.82 -5.38 -5.89
N LEU A 139 -4.21 -6.42 -5.16
CA LEU A 139 -3.41 -7.02 -4.11
C LEU A 139 -2.60 -8.18 -4.69
N ASP A 140 -1.32 -7.95 -4.92
CA ASP A 140 -0.33 -8.99 -5.20
C ASP A 140 0.30 -9.47 -3.89
N ARG A 141 0.26 -10.77 -3.60
CA ARG A 141 0.79 -11.36 -2.36
C ARG A 141 2.22 -11.89 -2.52
N ASN A 142 3.16 -11.03 -2.88
CA ASN A 142 4.60 -11.35 -2.81
C ASN A 142 5.22 -11.00 -1.44
N MET A 143 5.32 -11.99 -0.53
CA MET A 143 5.72 -11.78 0.86
C MET A 143 7.14 -11.22 1.06
N TYR A 144 8.07 -11.47 0.13
CA TYR A 144 9.50 -11.17 0.29
C TYR A 144 10.02 -10.20 -0.79
N LEU A 145 9.14 -9.72 -1.68
CA LEU A 145 9.42 -8.90 -2.87
C LEU A 145 10.27 -9.60 -3.96
N VAL A 146 11.14 -10.51 -3.54
CA VAL A 146 12.01 -11.31 -4.41
C VAL A 146 11.49 -12.72 -4.61
N ASP A 147 12.05 -13.42 -5.59
CA ASP A 147 11.51 -14.69 -6.05
C ASP A 147 11.83 -15.87 -5.10
N ILE A 148 10.83 -16.75 -4.93
CA ILE A 148 11.05 -18.10 -4.40
C ILE A 148 10.80 -19.08 -5.54
N ILE A 149 11.88 -19.70 -6.02
CA ILE A 149 11.82 -20.68 -7.12
C ILE A 149 11.96 -22.11 -6.60
N LYS A 150 11.53 -23.09 -7.39
CA LYS A 150 11.72 -24.51 -7.10
C LYS A 150 12.73 -25.10 -8.07
N GLU A 151 13.86 -25.58 -7.55
CA GLU A 151 14.88 -26.33 -8.29
C GLU A 151 14.95 -27.79 -7.82
N SER A 152 15.78 -28.60 -8.48
CA SER A 152 16.01 -30.01 -8.15
C SER A 152 16.46 -30.24 -6.70
N LYS A 153 17.26 -29.32 -6.15
CA LYS A 153 17.76 -29.39 -4.77
C LYS A 153 16.75 -28.92 -3.71
N GLY A 154 15.69 -28.21 -4.09
CA GLY A 154 14.67 -27.66 -3.19
C GLY A 154 14.17 -26.27 -3.60
N ARG A 155 13.42 -25.63 -2.70
CA ARG A 155 12.94 -24.25 -2.85
C ARG A 155 14.05 -23.27 -2.50
N ILE A 156 14.22 -22.22 -3.30
CA ILE A 156 15.31 -21.25 -3.16
C ILE A 156 14.72 -19.84 -3.11
N LEU A 157 15.03 -19.11 -2.05
CA LEU A 157 14.82 -17.67 -2.01
C LEU A 157 15.98 -16.98 -2.74
N LYS A 158 15.71 -16.42 -3.92
CA LYS A 158 16.71 -15.70 -4.71
C LYS A 158 16.66 -14.22 -4.36
N LEU A 159 17.66 -13.72 -3.65
CA LEU A 159 17.64 -12.34 -3.15
C LEU A 159 17.92 -11.29 -4.23
N ASP A 160 18.34 -11.71 -5.42
CA ASP A 160 18.77 -10.89 -6.56
C ASP A 160 17.82 -10.98 -7.77
N SER A 161 16.61 -11.50 -7.56
CA SER A 161 15.64 -11.77 -8.64
C SER A 161 14.23 -11.29 -8.28
N ILE A 162 13.58 -10.62 -9.24
CA ILE A 162 12.18 -10.15 -9.16
C ILE A 162 11.49 -10.38 -10.52
N GLU A 163 11.06 -11.61 -10.78
CA GLU A 163 10.32 -11.97 -12.00
C GLU A 163 8.86 -11.48 -11.95
N ASP A 164 8.24 -11.53 -10.77
CA ASP A 164 6.85 -11.09 -10.58
C ASP A 164 6.67 -9.58 -10.71
N GLY A 165 7.76 -8.81 -10.73
CA GLY A 165 7.73 -7.35 -10.93
C GLY A 165 7.04 -6.91 -12.22
N LYS A 166 6.95 -7.79 -13.23
CA LYS A 166 6.17 -7.54 -14.46
C LYS A 166 4.72 -7.13 -14.18
N ASN A 167 4.12 -7.61 -13.09
CA ASN A 167 2.74 -7.30 -12.71
C ASN A 167 2.58 -5.88 -12.15
N TRP A 168 3.67 -5.23 -11.72
CA TRP A 168 3.64 -3.91 -11.07
C TRP A 168 3.77 -2.77 -12.08
N ARG A 169 4.22 -3.05 -13.30
CA ARG A 169 4.39 -2.02 -14.35
C ARG A 169 3.03 -1.48 -14.80
N GLY A 170 2.99 -0.18 -15.10
CA GLY A 170 1.79 0.50 -15.60
C GLY A 170 0.75 0.86 -14.53
N MET A 171 1.06 0.66 -13.25
CA MET A 171 0.21 1.10 -12.15
C MET A 171 0.43 2.58 -11.85
N ASP A 172 -0.64 3.33 -11.57
CA ASP A 172 -0.53 4.75 -11.19
C ASP A 172 0.08 4.94 -9.79
N MET A 173 -0.09 3.94 -8.92
CA MET A 173 0.47 3.93 -7.58
C MET A 173 0.84 2.52 -7.15
N LEU A 174 2.01 2.40 -6.53
CA LEU A 174 2.58 1.18 -6.03
C LEU A 174 2.88 1.34 -4.55
N ILE A 175 2.38 0.41 -3.75
CA ILE A 175 2.64 0.39 -2.31
C ILE A 175 3.28 -0.95 -2.00
N PHE A 176 4.37 -0.93 -1.27
CA PHE A 176 5.11 -2.12 -0.92
C PHE A 176 5.23 -2.20 0.59
N ASN A 177 5.19 -3.41 1.12
CA ASN A 177 5.67 -3.68 2.46
C ASN A 177 6.33 -5.06 2.47
N THR A 178 7.27 -5.28 3.36
CA THR A 178 7.74 -6.62 3.66
C THR A 178 8.48 -6.58 4.99
N TRP A 179 8.28 -7.58 5.85
CA TRP A 179 9.02 -7.80 7.09
C TRP A 179 8.51 -9.02 7.85
N HIS A 180 7.18 -9.12 7.99
CA HIS A 180 6.51 -10.03 8.93
C HIS A 180 6.98 -11.49 8.84
N TRP A 181 7.31 -11.97 7.63
CA TRP A 181 7.70 -13.36 7.38
C TRP A 181 9.23 -13.59 7.35
N TRP A 182 10.05 -12.54 7.33
CA TRP A 182 11.51 -12.69 7.26
C TRP A 182 12.09 -13.42 8.47
N GLY A 183 11.42 -13.31 9.63
CA GLY A 183 11.81 -14.02 10.85
C GLY A 183 11.47 -15.51 10.87
N TYR A 184 10.73 -16.04 9.89
CA TYR A 184 10.27 -17.44 9.93
C TYR A 184 11.45 -18.43 9.83
N ARG A 185 11.38 -19.48 10.64
CA ARG A 185 12.34 -20.58 10.71
C ARG A 185 11.60 -21.92 10.83
N GLY A 186 12.28 -23.02 10.51
CA GLY A 186 11.72 -24.37 10.62
C GLY A 186 10.53 -24.58 9.68
N ALA A 187 9.44 -25.15 10.20
CA ALA A 187 8.26 -25.52 9.40
C ALA A 187 7.56 -24.34 8.69
N HIS A 188 7.72 -23.12 9.20
CA HIS A 188 7.14 -21.93 8.60
C HIS A 188 8.01 -21.29 7.50
N GLN A 189 9.25 -21.76 7.32
CA GLN A 189 10.15 -21.23 6.30
C GLN A 189 9.72 -21.71 4.89
N PRO A 190 9.41 -20.80 3.96
CA PRO A 190 8.92 -21.18 2.64
C PRO A 190 10.03 -21.55 1.64
N TRP A 191 11.30 -21.44 2.01
CA TRP A 191 12.45 -21.88 1.21
C TRP A 191 13.29 -22.91 1.96
N ASP A 192 14.13 -23.64 1.22
CA ASP A 192 15.08 -24.62 1.75
C ASP A 192 16.53 -24.11 1.69
N TYR A 193 16.79 -23.14 0.81
CA TYR A 193 18.08 -22.47 0.58
C TYR A 193 17.87 -20.99 0.25
N ILE A 194 18.95 -20.20 0.39
CA ILE A 194 19.00 -18.79 0.01
C ILE A 194 20.12 -18.62 -1.03
N GLN A 195 19.85 -17.86 -2.08
CA GLN A 195 20.80 -17.58 -3.15
C GLN A 195 21.08 -16.08 -3.28
N VAL A 196 22.36 -15.75 -3.48
CA VAL A 196 22.86 -14.40 -3.81
C VAL A 196 23.90 -14.56 -4.92
N GLY A 197 23.61 -14.06 -6.12
CA GLY A 197 24.42 -14.35 -7.30
C GLY A 197 24.51 -15.85 -7.54
N ASP A 198 25.74 -16.35 -7.70
CA ASP A 198 26.01 -17.78 -7.88
C ASP A 198 26.12 -18.56 -6.56
N GLN A 199 26.12 -17.87 -5.42
CA GLN A 199 26.30 -18.50 -4.12
C GLN A 199 24.97 -19.00 -3.55
N VAL A 200 24.89 -20.29 -3.26
CA VAL A 200 23.73 -20.94 -2.63
C VAL A 200 24.11 -21.40 -1.23
N MET A 201 23.34 -20.95 -0.24
CA MET A 201 23.56 -21.23 1.17
C MET A 201 22.35 -21.91 1.77
N LYS A 202 22.56 -22.70 2.82
CA LYS A 202 21.45 -23.35 3.54
C LYS A 202 20.57 -22.33 4.26
N ASP A 203 21.21 -21.34 4.85
CA ASP A 203 20.56 -20.23 5.53
C ASP A 203 21.51 -19.02 5.62
N MET A 204 20.99 -17.86 6.02
CA MET A 204 21.79 -16.67 6.34
C MET A 204 21.09 -15.80 7.39
N ASP A 205 21.79 -14.77 7.87
CA ASP A 205 21.19 -13.77 8.75
C ASP A 205 19.98 -13.10 8.09
N ARG A 206 18.89 -12.94 8.84
CA ARG A 206 17.61 -12.44 8.30
C ARG A 206 17.64 -10.96 7.95
N THR A 207 18.37 -10.18 8.73
CA THR A 207 18.53 -8.74 8.48
C THR A 207 19.38 -8.53 7.24
N ALA A 208 20.48 -9.27 7.10
CA ALA A 208 21.31 -9.24 5.90
C ALA A 208 20.55 -9.74 4.64
N ALA A 209 19.69 -10.75 4.77
CA ALA A 209 18.85 -11.22 3.68
C ALA A 209 17.83 -10.16 3.24
N PHE A 210 17.18 -9.54 4.22
CA PHE A 210 16.20 -8.46 4.02
C PHE A 210 16.84 -7.25 3.35
N GLU A 211 18.01 -6.81 3.82
CA GLU A 211 18.77 -5.71 3.23
C GLU A 211 19.09 -5.96 1.75
N LYS A 212 19.56 -7.17 1.41
CA LYS A 212 19.85 -7.55 0.02
C LYS A 212 18.60 -7.54 -0.86
N ALA A 213 17.49 -8.13 -0.39
CA ALA A 213 16.24 -8.11 -1.14
C ALA A 213 15.68 -6.70 -1.33
N LEU A 214 15.79 -5.84 -0.31
CA LEU A 214 15.42 -4.43 -0.44
C LEU A 214 16.29 -3.69 -1.46
N ALA A 215 17.61 -3.95 -1.49
CA ALA A 215 18.49 -3.34 -2.49
C ALA A 215 18.12 -3.78 -3.92
N THR A 216 17.79 -5.07 -4.10
CA THR A 216 17.28 -5.60 -5.38
C THR A 216 15.95 -4.95 -5.76
N TRP A 217 15.02 -4.83 -4.81
CA TRP A 217 13.74 -4.15 -5.05
C TRP A 217 13.91 -2.67 -5.39
N GLY A 218 14.76 -1.94 -4.68
CA GLY A 218 15.03 -0.52 -4.96
C GLY A 218 15.61 -0.33 -6.36
N THR A 219 16.59 -1.15 -6.73
CA THR A 219 17.16 -1.16 -8.09
C THR A 219 16.09 -1.49 -9.14
N TRP A 220 15.20 -2.45 -8.86
CA TRP A 220 14.10 -2.77 -9.74
C TRP A 220 13.16 -1.57 -9.94
N VAL A 221 12.81 -0.86 -8.87
CA VAL A 221 11.96 0.34 -8.95
C VAL A 221 12.62 1.42 -9.81
N ASP A 222 13.89 1.73 -9.55
CA ASP A 222 14.65 2.75 -10.27
C ASP A 222 14.75 2.48 -11.77
N ILE A 223 14.85 1.21 -12.16
CA ILE A 223 14.96 0.79 -13.57
C ILE A 223 13.58 0.73 -14.26
N ASN A 224 12.52 0.36 -13.55
CA ASN A 224 11.26 -0.06 -14.17
C ASN A 224 10.10 0.94 -13.99
N ILE A 225 10.23 1.91 -13.10
CA ILE A 225 9.15 2.83 -12.74
C ILE A 225 9.49 4.25 -13.15
N ASP A 226 8.56 4.88 -13.87
CA ASP A 226 8.64 6.30 -14.23
C ASP A 226 7.99 7.14 -13.12
N PRO A 227 8.76 7.88 -12.31
CA PRO A 227 8.22 8.64 -11.18
C PRO A 227 7.31 9.81 -11.62
N SER A 228 7.32 10.19 -12.91
CA SER A 228 6.37 11.17 -13.44
C SER A 228 4.97 10.61 -13.67
N LYS A 229 4.83 9.28 -13.69
CA LYS A 229 3.55 8.58 -13.94
C LYS A 229 3.09 7.75 -12.76
N THR A 230 4.02 7.20 -11.99
CA THR A 230 3.72 6.26 -10.91
C THR A 230 4.25 6.78 -9.58
N SER A 231 3.39 6.85 -8.58
CA SER A 231 3.80 7.11 -7.20
C SER A 231 4.20 5.82 -6.49
N VAL A 232 5.36 5.77 -5.84
CA VAL A 232 5.85 4.59 -5.10
C VAL A 232 5.92 4.89 -3.62
N PHE A 233 5.37 3.99 -2.81
CA PHE A 233 5.42 4.05 -1.35
C PHE A 233 5.94 2.74 -0.78
N PHE A 234 6.67 2.83 0.32
CA PHE A 234 7.04 1.68 1.12
C PHE A 234 6.51 1.86 2.53
N GLN A 235 5.60 0.98 2.95
CA GLN A 235 5.10 0.95 4.31
C GLN A 235 6.07 0.20 5.22
N GLY A 236 6.43 0.84 6.33
CA GLY A 236 7.34 0.29 7.33
C GLY A 236 6.80 -0.95 8.06
N ILE A 237 7.60 -1.40 9.02
CA ILE A 237 7.34 -2.63 9.78
C ILE A 237 6.05 -2.50 10.61
N SER A 238 5.11 -3.44 10.40
CA SER A 238 3.96 -3.62 11.27
C SER A 238 4.38 -4.37 12.55
N PRO A 239 4.28 -3.76 13.75
CA PRO A 239 4.78 -4.35 14.98
C PRO A 239 3.92 -5.55 15.42
N ASN A 240 4.58 -6.57 15.96
CA ASN A 240 3.91 -7.61 16.74
C ASN A 240 3.86 -7.18 18.22
N HIS A 241 2.88 -7.71 18.95
CA HIS A 241 2.65 -7.37 20.36
C HIS A 241 2.78 -8.60 21.28
N TYR A 242 3.44 -9.65 20.79
CA TYR A 242 3.80 -10.80 21.61
C TYR A 242 5.00 -10.42 22.49
N ARG A 243 5.00 -10.91 23.73
CA ARG A 243 6.14 -10.78 24.65
C ARG A 243 7.01 -12.02 24.59
#